data_AF-A0A936UNY8-F1
#
_entry.id   AF-A0A936UNY8-F1
#
_cell.length_a   1.000
_cell.length_b   1.000
_cell.length_c   1.000
_cell.angle_alpha   90.00
_cell.angle_beta   90.00
_cell.angle_gamma   90.00
#
_symmetry.space_group_name_H-M   'P 1'
#
loop_
_entity.id
_entity.type
_entity.pdbx_description
1 polymer ?
#
loop_
_entity_poly.entity_id
_entity_poly.type
_entity_poly.pdbx_seq_one_letter_code
_entity_poly.pdbx_strand_id
1 'polypeptide(L)'
;MSIEFKLLKELDELRAAHERADYFFVVVLAPQLLVQIIDTLASYSEEWIERKITSKFTREEKEVYRLAGQLQKKESDRSYIVGALVSIFESGHWEACSAKSNFVKYFTKLDDLVSLRNVFSHEYYIKEISINRAKNCSKAGIQLAELFAEQLYSEGENA
;
A
#
# COMPACT_ATOMS: atom_id res chain seq x y z
N MET A 1 17.46 14.63 2.64
CA MET A 1 17.12 13.30 2.09
C MET A 1 15.63 13.35 1.83
N SER A 2 15.18 13.08 0.61
CA SER A 2 13.75 13.18 0.27
C SER A 2 12.96 12.06 0.94
N ILE A 3 11.64 12.26 1.14
CA ILE A 3 10.78 11.28 1.78
C ILE A 3 10.74 9.99 0.96
N GLU A 4 10.73 10.07 -0.37
CA GLU A 4 10.72 8.89 -1.24
C GLU A 4 11.99 8.05 -1.03
N PHE A 5 13.16 8.69 -0.97
CA PHE A 5 14.41 7.98 -0.73
C PHE A 5 14.39 7.23 0.61
N LYS A 6 13.78 7.80 1.65
CA LYS A 6 13.61 7.13 2.94
C LYS A 6 12.70 5.90 2.82
N LEU A 7 11.56 6.03 2.15
CA LEU A 7 10.60 4.93 1.96
C LEU A 7 11.17 3.79 1.11
N LEU A 8 11.93 4.11 0.06
CA LEU A 8 12.61 3.12 -0.76
C LEU A 8 13.68 2.36 0.02
N LYS A 9 14.42 3.06 0.87
CA LYS A 9 15.37 2.42 1.78
C LYS A 9 14.68 1.48 2.77
N GLU A 10 13.55 1.89 3.34
CA GLU A 10 12.75 1.02 4.22
C GLU A 10 12.21 -0.21 3.47
N LEU A 11 11.83 -0.08 2.19
CA LEU A 11 11.46 -1.22 1.35
C LEU A 11 12.65 -2.18 1.12
N ASP A 12 13.85 -1.66 0.88
CA ASP A 12 15.06 -2.48 0.77
C ASP A 12 15.41 -3.19 2.09
N GLU A 13 15.16 -2.55 3.23
CA GLU A 13 15.30 -3.19 4.54
C GLU A 13 14.31 -4.36 4.72
N LEU A 14 13.06 -4.21 4.26
CA LEU A 14 12.09 -5.32 4.24
C LEU A 14 12.54 -6.47 3.33
N ARG A 15 13.07 -6.17 2.13
CA ARG A 15 13.63 -7.18 1.22
C ARG A 15 14.78 -7.94 1.89
N ALA A 16 15.73 -7.21 2.49
CA ALA A 16 16.85 -7.82 3.18
C ALA A 16 16.40 -8.68 4.38
N ALA A 17 15.37 -8.27 5.11
CA ALA A 17 14.78 -9.06 6.19
C ALA A 17 14.14 -10.36 5.66
N HIS A 18 13.41 -10.31 4.54
CA HIS A 18 12.85 -11.49 3.88
C HIS A 18 13.93 -12.51 3.50
N GLU A 19 15.03 -12.05 2.90
CA GLU A 19 16.14 -12.93 2.50
C GLU A 19 16.84 -13.57 3.71
N ARG A 20 16.87 -12.88 4.86
CA ARG A 20 17.36 -13.43 6.14
C ARG A 20 16.32 -14.30 6.87
N ALA A 21 15.18 -14.59 6.24
CA ALA A 21 14.06 -15.31 6.82
C ALA A 21 13.40 -14.66 8.05
N ASP A 22 13.59 -13.35 8.24
CA ASP A 22 12.91 -12.56 9.27
C ASP A 22 11.50 -12.14 8.79
N TYR A 23 10.65 -13.14 8.57
CA TYR A 23 9.31 -12.94 8.02
C TYR A 23 8.39 -12.21 9.00
N PHE A 24 8.62 -12.37 10.30
CA PHE A 24 7.89 -11.66 11.33
C PHE A 24 8.06 -10.15 11.18
N PHE A 25 9.32 -9.68 11.09
CA PHE A 25 9.62 -8.27 10.90
C PHE A 25 8.92 -7.70 9.67
N VAL A 26 8.99 -8.41 8.54
CA VAL A 26 8.35 -7.97 7.30
C VAL A 26 6.82 -7.91 7.43
N VAL A 27 6.18 -8.96 7.96
CA VAL A 27 4.72 -9.01 8.10
C VAL A 27 4.22 -7.93 9.06
N VAL A 28 4.99 -7.62 10.11
CA VAL A 28 4.62 -6.61 11.11
C VAL A 28 4.77 -5.18 10.60
N LEU A 29 5.75 -4.91 9.72
CA LEU A 29 6.10 -3.55 9.28
C LEU A 29 5.63 -3.18 7.87
N ALA A 30 5.41 -4.15 6.98
CA ALA A 30 4.94 -3.88 5.63
C ALA A 30 3.63 -3.07 5.57
N PRO A 31 2.62 -3.30 6.43
CA PRO A 31 1.41 -2.48 6.45
C PRO A 31 1.67 -1.00 6.74
N GLN A 32 2.57 -0.69 7.68
CA GLN A 32 2.92 0.68 8.04
C GLN A 32 3.64 1.37 6.89
N LEU A 33 4.61 0.68 6.26
CA LEU A 33 5.31 1.21 5.10
C LEU A 33 4.35 1.48 3.93
N LEU A 34 3.39 0.58 3.70
CA LEU A 34 2.34 0.77 2.70
C LEU A 34 1.54 2.04 2.93
N VAL A 35 1.08 2.28 4.17
CA VAL A 35 0.35 3.50 4.52
C VAL A 35 1.20 4.75 4.26
N GLN A 36 2.49 4.72 4.60
CA GLN A 36 3.39 5.87 4.38
C GLN A 36 3.66 6.15 2.89
N ILE A 37 3.78 5.10 2.07
CA ILE A 37 3.91 5.26 0.61
C ILE A 37 2.63 5.85 0.03
N ILE A 38 1.46 5.33 0.44
CA ILE A 38 0.15 5.82 -0.03
C ILE A 38 -0.07 7.27 0.43
N ASP A 39 0.30 7.63 1.66
CA ASP A 39 0.23 9.02 2.14
C ASP A 39 1.08 9.95 1.26
N THR A 40 2.28 9.50 0.87
CA THR A 40 3.18 10.27 0.01
C THR A 40 2.57 10.45 -1.39
N LEU A 41 2.05 9.40 -2.00
CA LEU A 41 1.32 9.47 -3.27
C LEU A 41 0.09 10.39 -3.18
N ALA A 42 -0.69 10.29 -2.11
CA ALA A 42 -1.86 11.13 -1.89
C ALA A 42 -1.46 12.61 -1.82
N SER A 43 -0.33 12.95 -1.19
CA SER A 43 0.19 14.32 -1.15
C SER A 43 0.56 14.85 -2.54
N TYR A 44 1.13 14.00 -3.41
CA TYR A 44 1.38 14.37 -4.81
C TYR A 44 0.11 14.53 -5.61
N SER A 45 -0.89 13.67 -5.37
CA SER A 45 -2.20 13.82 -6.00
C SER A 45 -2.85 15.14 -5.61
N GLU A 46 -2.78 15.58 -4.34
CA GLU A 46 -3.31 16.88 -3.92
C GLU A 46 -2.59 18.04 -4.62
N GLU A 47 -1.25 18.03 -4.66
CA GLU A 47 -0.46 19.06 -5.34
C GLU A 47 -0.65 19.04 -6.88
N TRP A 48 -0.77 17.86 -7.49
CA TRP A 48 -0.96 17.69 -8.93
C TRP A 48 -2.40 18.03 -9.36
N ILE A 49 -3.38 17.67 -8.54
CA ILE A 49 -4.80 18.04 -8.71
C ILE A 49 -4.99 19.56 -8.54
N GLU A 50 -4.23 20.22 -7.67
CA GLU A 50 -4.19 21.68 -7.55
C GLU A 50 -3.52 22.34 -8.78
N ARG A 51 -2.48 21.73 -9.35
CA ARG A 51 -1.71 22.30 -10.48
C ARG A 51 -2.32 22.05 -11.86
N LYS A 52 -2.98 20.90 -12.12
CA LYS A 52 -3.47 20.53 -13.46
C LYS A 52 -5.00 20.38 -13.61
N ILE A 53 -5.75 20.22 -12.52
CA ILE A 53 -7.19 19.91 -12.58
C ILE A 53 -8.03 21.04 -11.99
N THR A 54 -8.25 22.05 -12.83
CA THR A 54 -9.43 22.92 -12.77
C THR A 54 -10.63 22.34 -13.55
N SER A 55 -10.50 21.18 -14.24
CA SER A 55 -11.52 20.72 -15.21
C SER A 55 -12.17 19.33 -15.00
N LYS A 56 -11.66 18.43 -14.14
CA LYS A 56 -12.22 17.06 -13.97
C LYS A 56 -12.90 16.78 -12.63
N PHE A 57 -12.52 17.46 -11.56
CA PHE A 57 -13.17 17.33 -10.26
C PHE A 57 -13.41 18.71 -9.67
N THR A 58 -14.62 18.94 -9.20
CA THR A 58 -15.00 20.13 -8.45
C THR A 58 -14.25 20.16 -7.12
N ARG A 59 -14.13 21.36 -6.53
CA ARG A 59 -13.55 21.52 -5.19
C ARG A 59 -14.28 20.70 -4.13
N GLU A 60 -15.60 20.53 -4.29
CA GLU A 60 -16.44 19.76 -3.37
C GLU A 60 -16.13 18.25 -3.45
N GLU A 61 -15.96 17.70 -4.66
CA GLU A 61 -15.58 16.28 -4.83
C GLU A 61 -14.20 15.98 -4.22
N LYS A 62 -13.22 16.89 -4.40
CA LYS A 62 -11.89 16.76 -3.78
C LYS A 62 -11.98 16.68 -2.26
N GLU A 63 -12.80 17.55 -1.64
CA GLU A 63 -13.02 17.58 -0.20
C GLU A 63 -13.69 16.30 0.31
N VAL A 64 -14.63 15.73 -0.46
CA VAL A 64 -15.27 14.45 -0.14
C VAL A 64 -14.25 13.31 -0.13
N TYR A 65 -13.40 13.18 -1.16
CA TYR A 65 -12.35 12.15 -1.18
C TYR A 65 -11.35 12.31 -0.03
N ARG A 66 -10.96 13.55 0.28
CA ARG A 66 -10.07 13.86 1.41
C ARG A 66 -10.68 13.42 2.75
N LEU A 67 -11.93 13.79 3.02
CA LEU A 67 -12.63 13.41 4.25
C LEU A 67 -12.85 11.89 4.35
N ALA A 68 -13.20 11.24 3.24
CA ALA A 68 -13.37 9.79 3.18
C ALA A 68 -12.05 9.05 3.46
N GLY A 69 -10.95 9.47 2.83
CA GLY A 69 -9.63 8.89 3.06
C GLY A 69 -9.14 9.09 4.50
N GLN A 70 -9.37 10.28 5.08
CA GLN A 70 -9.05 10.57 6.49
C GLN A 70 -9.83 9.68 7.45
N LEU A 71 -11.11 9.43 7.18
CA LEU A 71 -11.95 8.55 8.00
C LEU A 71 -11.51 7.09 7.87
N GLN A 72 -11.29 6.61 6.64
CA GLN A 72 -10.82 5.24 6.39
C GLN A 72 -9.49 4.95 7.09
N LYS A 73 -8.55 5.89 7.05
CA LYS A 73 -7.26 5.78 7.75
C LYS A 73 -7.42 5.72 9.26
N LYS A 74 -8.34 6.50 9.83
CA LYS A 74 -8.64 6.47 11.27
C LYS A 74 -9.27 5.15 11.71
N GLU A 75 -10.05 4.52 10.84
CA GLU A 75 -10.76 3.28 11.16
C GLU A 75 -9.92 2.02 10.91
N SER A 76 -9.16 1.95 9.80
CA SER A 76 -8.38 0.77 9.46
C SER A 76 -7.35 1.00 8.35
N ASP A 77 -6.08 0.67 8.63
CA ASP A 77 -5.01 0.58 7.62
C ASP A 77 -5.45 -0.30 6.43
N ARG A 78 -6.19 -1.38 6.69
CA ARG A 78 -6.70 -2.29 5.65
C ARG A 78 -7.66 -1.58 4.71
N SER A 79 -8.67 -0.89 5.27
CA SER A 79 -9.66 -0.17 4.46
C SER A 79 -9.01 0.93 3.65
N TYR A 80 -8.04 1.64 4.25
CA TYR A 80 -7.29 2.69 3.58
C TYR A 80 -6.47 2.16 2.39
N ILE A 81 -5.72 1.06 2.58
CA ILE A 81 -4.95 0.45 1.49
C ILE A 81 -5.87 -0.13 0.40
N VAL A 82 -7.04 -0.69 0.75
CA VAL A 82 -8.03 -1.14 -0.24
C VAL A 82 -8.55 0.03 -1.07
N GLY A 83 -8.81 1.19 -0.46
CA GLY A 83 -9.18 2.41 -1.17
C GLY A 83 -8.13 2.78 -2.23
N ALA A 84 -6.85 2.75 -1.87
CA ALA A 84 -5.76 3.02 -2.80
C ALA A 84 -5.67 1.96 -3.94
N LEU A 85 -5.93 0.68 -3.65
CA LEU A 85 -6.01 -0.36 -4.69
C LEU A 85 -7.16 -0.12 -5.69
N VAL A 86 -8.31 0.40 -5.21
CA VAL A 86 -9.42 0.80 -6.09
C VAL A 86 -9.00 1.95 -6.99
N SER A 87 -8.28 2.96 -6.46
CA SER A 87 -7.75 4.05 -7.27
C SER A 87 -6.79 3.58 -8.37
N ILE A 88 -5.93 2.58 -8.09
CA ILE A 88 -5.07 1.95 -9.12
C ILE A 88 -5.90 1.26 -10.20
N PHE A 89 -6.96 0.56 -9.80
CA PHE A 89 -7.86 -0.10 -10.73
C PHE A 89 -8.59 0.91 -11.64
N GLU A 90 -9.04 2.02 -11.08
CA GLU A 90 -9.77 3.07 -11.80
C GLU A 90 -8.87 3.95 -12.69
N SER A 91 -7.58 4.09 -12.36
CA SER A 91 -6.63 4.89 -13.14
C SER A 91 -6.26 4.27 -14.49
N GLY A 92 -6.59 2.99 -14.70
CA GLY A 92 -6.21 2.24 -15.90
C GLY A 92 -4.74 1.80 -15.90
N HIS A 93 -4.07 1.82 -14.73
CA HIS A 93 -2.69 1.36 -14.59
C HIS A 93 -2.50 -0.10 -15.08
N TRP A 94 -3.50 -0.96 -14.85
CA TRP A 94 -3.53 -2.31 -15.43
C TRP A 94 -4.34 -2.35 -16.72
N GLU A 95 -3.88 -3.14 -17.69
CA GLU A 95 -4.64 -3.39 -18.92
C GLU A 95 -6.05 -3.91 -18.62
N ALA A 96 -7.06 -3.43 -19.34
CA ALA A 96 -8.47 -3.70 -19.06
C ALA A 96 -8.82 -5.20 -18.93
N CYS A 97 -8.18 -6.06 -19.73
CA CYS A 97 -8.39 -7.51 -19.68
C CYS A 97 -7.83 -8.18 -18.41
N SER A 98 -6.85 -7.55 -17.74
CA SER A 98 -6.16 -8.09 -16.56
C SER A 98 -6.45 -7.30 -15.28
N ALA A 99 -7.04 -6.10 -15.37
CA ALA A 99 -7.26 -5.19 -14.24
C ALA A 99 -8.00 -5.83 -13.06
N LYS A 100 -9.12 -6.52 -13.33
CA LYS A 100 -9.87 -7.23 -12.28
C LYS A 100 -9.02 -8.33 -11.61
N SER A 101 -8.30 -9.10 -12.42
CA SER A 101 -7.46 -10.20 -11.90
C SER A 101 -6.32 -9.67 -11.05
N ASN A 102 -5.69 -8.56 -11.46
CA ASN A 102 -4.64 -7.91 -10.69
C ASN A 102 -5.20 -7.30 -9.39
N PHE A 103 -6.34 -6.62 -9.44
CA PHE A 103 -7.02 -6.12 -8.23
C PHE A 103 -7.25 -7.24 -7.22
N VAL A 104 -7.88 -8.34 -7.63
CA VAL A 104 -8.15 -9.49 -6.74
C VAL A 104 -6.85 -10.07 -6.18
N LYS A 105 -5.82 -10.23 -7.01
CA LYS A 105 -4.50 -10.73 -6.59
C LYS A 105 -3.90 -9.86 -5.47
N TYR A 106 -3.89 -8.54 -5.62
CA TYR A 106 -3.31 -7.65 -4.61
C TYR A 106 -4.22 -7.49 -3.38
N PHE A 107 -5.55 -7.52 -3.57
CA PHE A 107 -6.51 -7.55 -2.47
C PHE A 107 -6.31 -8.78 -1.57
N THR A 108 -6.21 -9.99 -2.15
CA THR A 108 -5.99 -11.22 -1.37
C THR A 108 -4.65 -11.22 -0.64
N LYS A 109 -3.61 -10.63 -1.23
CA LYS A 109 -2.32 -10.45 -0.57
C LYS A 109 -2.42 -9.56 0.67
N LEU A 110 -3.16 -8.44 0.55
CA LEU A 110 -3.37 -7.51 1.66
C LEU A 110 -4.18 -8.17 2.77
N ASP A 111 -5.20 -8.94 2.40
CA ASP A 111 -6.05 -9.65 3.34
C ASP A 111 -5.26 -10.65 4.19
N ASP A 112 -4.41 -11.48 3.57
CA ASP A 112 -3.55 -12.41 4.30
C ASP A 112 -2.47 -11.68 5.11
N LEU A 113 -1.91 -10.58 4.61
CA LEU A 113 -0.94 -9.74 5.33
C LEU A 113 -1.52 -9.18 6.63
N VAL A 114 -2.68 -8.55 6.56
CA VAL A 114 -3.35 -7.97 7.74
C VAL A 114 -3.81 -9.09 8.69
N SER A 115 -4.35 -10.19 8.15
CA SER A 115 -4.72 -11.36 8.93
C SER A 115 -3.54 -11.89 9.74
N LEU A 116 -2.39 -12.12 9.10
CA LEU A 116 -1.21 -12.67 9.75
C LEU A 116 -0.59 -11.69 10.75
N ARG A 117 -0.53 -10.39 10.41
CA ARG A 117 -0.09 -9.33 11.33
C ARG A 117 -0.96 -9.28 12.58
N ASN A 118 -2.28 -9.44 12.44
CA ASN A 118 -3.19 -9.48 13.58
C ASN A 118 -2.96 -10.71 14.47
N VAL A 119 -2.69 -11.88 13.89
CA VAL A 119 -2.29 -13.08 14.65
C VAL A 119 -1.01 -12.80 15.44
N PHE A 120 0.03 -12.25 14.81
CA PHE A 120 1.27 -11.86 15.50
C PHE A 120 1.05 -10.81 16.61
N SER A 121 0.07 -9.91 16.45
CA SER A 121 -0.19 -8.82 17.41
C SER A 121 -1.07 -9.25 18.59
N HIS A 122 -1.97 -10.22 18.40
CA HIS A 122 -2.97 -10.62 19.41
C HIS A 122 -2.71 -12.00 20.03
N GLU A 123 -2.02 -12.90 19.32
CA GLU A 123 -1.77 -14.27 19.75
C GLU A 123 -0.27 -14.50 19.91
N TYR A 124 0.33 -13.91 20.95
CA TYR A 124 1.76 -14.13 21.25
C TYR A 124 2.10 -15.61 21.58
N TYR A 125 1.12 -16.53 21.74
CA TYR A 125 1.38 -17.90 22.20
C TYR A 125 0.49 -19.09 21.74
N ILE A 126 -0.45 -19.00 20.79
CA ILE A 126 -1.42 -20.12 20.60
C ILE A 126 -1.53 -20.72 19.18
N LYS A 127 -1.44 -19.95 18.09
CA LYS A 127 -1.49 -20.54 16.73
C LYS A 127 -0.10 -20.82 16.17
N GLU A 128 0.19 -22.08 15.91
CA GLU A 128 1.31 -22.48 15.05
C GLU A 128 1.10 -21.93 13.64
N ILE A 129 1.86 -20.89 13.29
CA ILE A 129 1.94 -20.38 11.92
C ILE A 129 3.02 -21.17 11.19
N SER A 130 2.68 -21.75 10.03
CA SER A 130 3.69 -22.40 9.21
C SER A 130 4.69 -21.39 8.64
N ILE A 131 5.97 -21.75 8.65
CA ILE A 131 7.05 -20.95 8.05
C ILE A 131 6.72 -20.60 6.59
N ASN A 132 6.10 -21.53 5.86
CA ASN A 132 5.66 -21.31 4.47
C ASN A 132 4.62 -20.19 4.34
N ARG A 133 3.65 -20.11 5.26
CA ARG A 133 2.67 -19.02 5.28
C ARG A 133 3.36 -17.69 5.58
N ALA A 134 4.20 -17.63 6.60
CA ALA A 134 4.94 -16.42 6.95
C ALA A 134 5.82 -15.93 5.80
N LYS A 135 6.54 -16.84 5.12
CA LYS A 135 7.35 -16.54 3.94
C LYS A 135 6.51 -15.96 2.80
N ASN A 136 5.42 -16.61 2.43
CA ASN A 136 4.56 -16.17 1.34
C ASN A 136 3.91 -14.81 1.65
N CYS A 137 3.48 -14.62 2.89
CA CYS A 137 2.87 -13.39 3.37
C CYS A 137 3.88 -12.22 3.40
N SER A 138 5.10 -12.48 3.88
CA SER A 138 6.23 -11.54 3.82
C SER A 138 6.53 -11.10 2.38
N LYS A 139 6.62 -12.05 1.44
CA LYS A 139 6.79 -11.75 0.01
C LYS A 139 5.62 -10.94 -0.55
N ALA A 140 4.39 -11.26 -0.13
CA ALA A 140 3.19 -10.54 -0.56
C ALA A 140 3.19 -9.09 -0.09
N GLY A 141 3.61 -8.81 1.15
CA GLY A 141 3.75 -7.47 1.69
C GLY A 141 4.77 -6.63 0.92
N ILE A 142 5.93 -7.20 0.58
CA ILE A 142 6.93 -6.53 -0.27
C ILE A 142 6.35 -6.20 -1.64
N GLN A 143 5.69 -7.16 -2.29
CA GLN A 143 5.09 -6.96 -3.62
C GLN A 143 3.98 -5.91 -3.63
N LEU A 144 3.24 -5.75 -2.53
CA LEU A 144 2.27 -4.67 -2.37
C LEU A 144 3.00 -3.33 -2.25
N ALA A 145 4.04 -3.25 -1.42
CA ALA A 145 4.79 -2.02 -1.23
C ALA A 145 5.48 -1.57 -2.53
N GLU A 146 6.01 -2.52 -3.31
CA GLU A 146 6.57 -2.28 -4.64
C GLU A 146 5.53 -1.69 -5.61
N LEU A 147 4.31 -2.25 -5.66
CA LEU A 147 3.25 -1.75 -6.54
C LEU A 147 2.94 -0.26 -6.33
N PHE A 148 2.92 0.19 -5.07
CA PHE A 148 2.70 1.60 -4.76
C PHE A 148 3.98 2.43 -4.91
N ALA A 149 5.15 1.89 -4.53
CA ALA A 149 6.42 2.60 -4.66
C ALA A 149 6.80 2.89 -6.13
N GLU A 150 6.46 2.00 -7.06
CA GLU A 150 6.63 2.21 -8.51
C GLU A 150 5.93 3.49 -8.99
N GLN A 151 4.82 3.88 -8.34
CA GLN A 151 4.06 5.07 -8.72
C GLN A 151 4.75 6.38 -8.31
N LEU A 152 5.60 6.34 -7.28
CA LEU A 152 6.40 7.50 -6.87
C LEU A 152 7.34 7.96 -8.01
N TYR A 153 7.83 7.03 -8.83
CA TYR A 153 8.70 7.36 -9.96
C TYR A 153 7.92 7.92 -11.15
N SER A 154 6.76 7.36 -11.47
CA SER A 154 5.95 7.79 -12.61
C SER A 154 5.28 9.16 -12.41
N GLU A 155 5.02 9.56 -11.16
CA GLU A 155 4.50 10.89 -10.85
C GLU A 155 5.61 11.95 -10.72
N GLY A 156 6.83 11.55 -10.33
CA GLY A 156 8.00 12.45 -10.25
C GLY A 156 8.58 12.91 -11.59
N GLU A 157 8.42 12.13 -12.67
CA GLU A 157 8.87 12.51 -14.03
C GLU A 157 7.87 13.42 -14.77
N ASN A 158 6.65 13.58 -14.25
CA ASN A 158 5.59 14.40 -14.85
C ASN A 158 5.27 15.68 -14.05
N ALA A 159 6.06 15.98 -13.00
CA ALA A 159 6.00 17.18 -12.15
C ALA A 159 7.02 18.23 -12.56
#